data_AF-A0A9E1BE56-F1
#
_entry.id   AF-A0A9E1BE56-F1
#
_cell.length_a   1.000
_cell.length_b   1.000
_cell.length_c   1.000
_cell.angle_alpha   90.00
_cell.angle_beta   90.00
_cell.angle_gamma   90.00
#
_symmetry.space_group_name_H-M   'P 1'
#
loop_
_entity.id
_entity.type
_entity.pdbx_description
1 polymer ?
#
loop_
_entity_poly.entity_id
_entity_poly.type
_entity_poly.pdbx_seq_one_letter_code
_entity_poly.pdbx_strand_id
1 'polypeptide(L)'
;MKKVVLAIVILAIIVTGGVLEDFYIHKTFSSLNEKLVSLENSIKSQDDDCIDKANEIFDWWEKKRMYMELFAFSPDVRSFSVALAETQGSIECEDYQNALSKCRSLIVMADNIKRLLDFNAEDII
;
A
#
# COMPACT_ATOMS: atom_id res chain seq x y z
N MET A 1 31.35 -9.03 29.11
CA MET A 1 30.14 -9.86 29.35
C MET A 1 28.85 -9.03 29.21
N LYS A 2 28.48 -8.15 30.16
CA LYS A 2 27.22 -7.36 30.09
C LYS A 2 27.06 -6.50 28.82
N LYS A 3 28.14 -5.83 28.37
CA LYS A 3 28.14 -5.03 27.13
C LYS A 3 27.93 -5.88 25.86
N VAL A 4 28.45 -7.12 25.87
CA VAL A 4 28.31 -8.06 24.75
C VAL A 4 26.88 -8.59 24.68
N VAL A 5 26.31 -8.96 25.83
CA VAL A 5 24.88 -9.35 25.93
C VAL A 5 23.97 -8.23 25.44
N LEU A 6 24.23 -6.98 25.86
CA LEU A 6 23.47 -5.82 25.38
C LEU A 6 23.56 -5.65 23.85
N ALA A 7 24.76 -5.78 23.28
CA ALA A 7 24.96 -5.70 21.84
C ALA A 7 24.19 -6.78 21.08
N ILE A 8 24.20 -8.02 21.58
CA ILE A 8 23.45 -9.14 21.00
C ILE A 8 21.94 -8.88 21.06
N VAL A 9 21.44 -8.35 22.17
CA VAL A 9 20.01 -8.01 22.32
C VAL A 9 19.59 -6.92 21.32
N ILE A 10 20.40 -5.87 21.17
CA ILE A 10 20.13 -4.79 20.20
C ILE A 10 20.12 -5.36 18.77
N LEU A 11 21.10 -6.20 18.43
CA LEU A 11 21.15 -6.84 17.12
C LEU A 11 19.91 -7.71 16.85
N ALA A 12 19.49 -8.51 17.83
CA ALA A 12 18.29 -9.34 17.71
C ALA A 12 17.03 -8.50 17.48
N ILE A 13 16.90 -7.34 18.14
CA ILE A 13 15.77 -6.42 17.95
C ILE A 13 15.79 -5.84 16.53
N ILE A 14 16.94 -5.41 16.02
CA ILE A 14 17.06 -4.83 14.67
C ILE A 14 16.67 -5.87 13.61
N VAL A 15 17.23 -7.09 13.70
CA VAL A 15 16.94 -8.16 12.74
C VAL A 15 15.47 -8.57 12.79
N THR A 16 14.91 -8.72 13.98
CA THR A 16 13.49 -9.08 14.14
C THR A 16 12.58 -7.96 13.61
N GLY A 17 12.95 -6.69 13.87
CA GLY A 17 12.24 -5.52 13.34
C GLY A 17 12.17 -5.54 11.81
N GLY A 18 13.30 -5.68 11.13
CA GLY A 18 13.34 -5.71 9.67
C GLY A 18 12.52 -6.86 9.05
N VAL A 19 12.57 -8.06 9.65
CA VAL A 19 11.74 -9.19 9.17
C VAL A 19 10.24 -8.93 9.35
N LEU A 20 9.84 -8.30 10.46
CA LEU A 20 8.44 -7.96 10.70
C LEU A 20 7.95 -6.84 9.77
N GLU A 21 8.79 -5.86 9.48
CA GLU A 21 8.51 -4.78 8.52
C GLU A 21 8.31 -5.33 7.11
N ASP A 22 9.21 -6.17 6.63
CA ASP A 22 9.11 -6.81 5.32
C ASP A 22 7.81 -7.64 5.20
N PHE A 23 7.54 -8.49 6.19
CA PHE A 23 6.31 -9.28 6.22
C PHE A 23 5.05 -8.40 6.21
N TYR A 24 5.07 -7.27 6.94
CA TYR A 24 3.97 -6.32 6.98
C TYR A 24 3.75 -5.64 5.62
N ILE A 25 4.81 -5.20 4.94
CA ILE A 25 4.76 -4.58 3.60
C ILE A 25 4.16 -5.59 2.62
N HIS A 26 4.72 -6.79 2.56
CA HIS A 26 4.26 -7.86 1.69
C HIS A 26 2.77 -8.16 1.86
N LYS A 27 2.32 -8.34 3.10
CA LYS A 27 0.91 -8.61 3.41
C LYS A 27 0.00 -7.44 3.06
N THR A 28 0.45 -6.22 3.31
CA THR A 28 -0.32 -5.00 3.02
C THR A 28 -0.51 -4.82 1.52
N PHE A 29 0.54 -4.89 0.72
CA PHE A 29 0.44 -4.71 -0.73
C PHE A 29 -0.30 -5.86 -1.43
N SER A 30 -0.18 -7.10 -0.93
CA SER A 30 -1.00 -8.22 -1.44
C SER A 30 -2.50 -7.95 -1.23
N SER A 31 -2.88 -7.54 -0.01
CA SER A 31 -4.29 -7.22 0.30
C SER A 31 -4.78 -5.98 -0.46
N LEU A 32 -3.92 -4.97 -0.65
CA LEU A 32 -4.24 -3.80 -1.46
C LEU A 32 -4.50 -4.20 -2.92
N ASN A 33 -3.66 -5.04 -3.51
CA ASN A 33 -3.84 -5.49 -4.88
C ASN A 33 -5.15 -6.27 -5.05
N GLU A 34 -5.48 -7.19 -4.15
CA GLU A 34 -6.77 -7.91 -4.16
C GLU A 34 -7.96 -6.95 -4.11
N LYS A 35 -7.89 -5.93 -3.24
CA LYS A 35 -8.90 -4.88 -3.11
C LYS A 35 -9.04 -4.05 -4.39
N LEU A 36 -7.93 -3.62 -5.00
CA LEU A 36 -7.93 -2.82 -6.22
C LEU A 36 -8.43 -3.63 -7.43
N VAL A 37 -8.08 -4.91 -7.55
CA VAL A 37 -8.60 -5.78 -8.61
C VAL A 37 -10.11 -5.99 -8.46
N SER A 38 -10.59 -6.15 -7.21
CA SER A 38 -12.01 -6.20 -6.92
C SER A 38 -12.72 -4.90 -7.33
N LEU A 39 -12.15 -3.74 -6.97
CA LEU A 39 -12.67 -2.44 -7.39
C LEU A 39 -12.65 -2.29 -8.92
N GLU A 40 -11.58 -2.70 -9.60
CA GLU A 40 -11.48 -2.63 -11.06
C GLU A 40 -12.61 -3.43 -11.73
N ASN A 41 -12.94 -4.61 -11.18
CA ASN A 41 -14.04 -5.42 -11.69
C ASN A 41 -15.40 -4.75 -11.45
N SER A 42 -15.63 -4.17 -10.28
CA SER A 42 -16.88 -3.45 -10.01
C SER A 42 -17.05 -2.16 -10.82
N ILE A 43 -15.96 -1.45 -11.14
CA ILE A 43 -16.00 -0.34 -12.09
C ILE A 43 -16.38 -0.84 -13.50
N LYS A 44 -15.84 -1.99 -13.93
CA LYS A 44 -16.15 -2.56 -15.26
C LYS A 44 -17.60 -3.02 -15.38
N SER A 45 -18.17 -3.62 -14.33
CA SER A 45 -19.56 -4.06 -14.30
C SER A 45 -20.54 -2.94 -13.95
N GLN A 46 -20.04 -1.77 -13.54
CA GLN A 46 -20.83 -0.62 -13.07
C GLN A 46 -21.75 -1.04 -11.92
N ASP A 47 -21.20 -1.80 -10.96
CA ASP A 47 -21.94 -2.21 -9.77
C ASP A 47 -22.34 -0.98 -8.94
N ASP A 48 -23.56 -0.97 -8.40
CA ASP A 48 -24.05 0.11 -7.53
C ASP A 48 -23.18 0.30 -6.26
N ASP A 49 -22.46 -0.75 -5.84
CA ASP A 49 -21.57 -0.76 -4.66
C ASP A 49 -20.14 -0.27 -4.94
N CYS A 50 -19.86 0.17 -6.17
CA CYS A 50 -18.51 0.53 -6.60
C CYS A 50 -17.91 1.67 -5.76
N ILE A 51 -18.72 2.66 -5.39
CA ILE A 51 -18.27 3.79 -4.57
C ILE A 51 -18.00 3.37 -3.12
N ASP A 52 -18.83 2.49 -2.56
CA ASP A 52 -18.64 1.96 -1.21
C ASP A 52 -17.33 1.17 -1.11
N LYS A 53 -17.03 0.35 -2.11
CA LYS A 53 -15.74 -0.35 -2.21
C LYS A 53 -14.56 0.61 -2.25
N ALA A 54 -14.65 1.69 -3.03
CA ALA A 54 -13.58 2.68 -3.12
C ALA A 54 -13.36 3.39 -1.76
N ASN A 55 -14.43 3.74 -1.07
CA ASN A 55 -14.40 4.33 0.27
C ASN A 55 -13.77 3.39 1.31
N GLU A 56 -14.16 2.11 1.31
CA GLU A 56 -13.57 1.11 2.21
C GLU A 56 -12.07 0.93 1.97
N ILE A 57 -11.63 0.96 0.71
CA ILE A 57 -10.21 0.87 0.36
C ILE A 57 -9.47 2.11 0.87
N PHE A 58 -10.06 3.30 0.75
CA PHE A 58 -9.46 4.54 1.23
C PHE A 58 -9.26 4.52 2.75
N ASP A 59 -10.31 4.21 3.50
CA ASP A 59 -10.24 4.13 4.97
C ASP A 59 -9.27 3.07 5.47
N TRP A 60 -9.23 1.93 4.78
CA TRP A 60 -8.27 0.88 5.07
C TRP A 60 -6.84 1.33 4.76
N TRP A 61 -6.62 1.94 3.60
CA TRP A 61 -5.29 2.40 3.17
C TRP A 61 -4.75 3.47 4.11
N GLU A 62 -5.55 4.47 4.49
CA GLU A 62 -5.10 5.52 5.39
C GLU A 62 -4.60 4.98 6.73
N LYS A 63 -5.26 3.94 7.26
CA LYS A 63 -4.79 3.23 8.46
C LYS A 63 -3.45 2.55 8.21
N LYS A 64 -3.27 1.86 7.08
CA LYS A 64 -2.02 1.17 6.73
C LYS A 64 -0.87 2.13 6.44
N ARG A 65 -1.16 3.21 5.72
CA ARG A 65 -0.25 4.30 5.41
C ARG A 65 0.39 4.86 6.67
N MET A 66 -0.40 5.16 7.70
CA MET A 66 0.12 5.68 8.97
C MET A 66 1.15 4.74 9.62
N TYR A 67 0.94 3.43 9.58
CA TYR A 67 1.92 2.47 10.10
C TYR A 67 3.18 2.42 9.25
N MET A 68 3.04 2.42 7.92
CA MET A 68 4.19 2.41 7.01
C MET A 68 5.07 3.65 7.19
N GLU A 69 4.46 4.82 7.42
CA GLU A 69 5.21 6.06 7.66
C GLU A 69 6.04 6.06 8.96
N LEU A 70 5.85 5.09 9.86
CA LEU A 70 6.70 4.94 11.06
C LEU A 70 8.11 4.46 10.73
N PHE A 71 8.27 3.70 9.64
CA PHE A 71 9.55 3.08 9.26
C PHE A 71 9.97 3.42 7.83
N ALA A 72 9.07 3.92 6.98
CA ALA A 72 9.37 4.34 5.62
C ALA A 72 8.65 5.64 5.25
N PHE A 73 9.39 6.75 5.18
CA PHE A 73 8.88 7.99 4.61
C PHE A 73 8.93 7.90 3.08
N SER A 74 7.77 7.81 2.43
CA SER A 74 7.67 7.77 0.97
C SER A 74 6.61 8.78 0.47
N PRO A 75 7.00 9.74 -0.38
CA PRO A 75 6.05 10.59 -1.09
C PRO A 75 5.07 9.77 -1.94
N ASP A 76 5.51 8.66 -2.51
CA ASP A 76 4.68 7.79 -3.36
C ASP A 76 3.55 7.15 -2.56
N VAL A 77 3.85 6.70 -1.33
CA VAL A 77 2.87 6.18 -0.37
C VAL A 77 1.76 7.20 -0.08
N ARG A 78 2.08 8.50 -0.01
CA ARG A 78 1.10 9.58 0.19
C ARG A 78 0.34 9.91 -1.08
N SER A 79 1.04 9.91 -2.21
CA SER A 79 0.43 10.18 -3.52
C SER A 79 -0.64 9.15 -3.87
N PHE A 80 -0.50 7.92 -3.36
CA PHE A 80 -1.50 6.87 -3.52
C PHE A 80 -2.89 7.28 -3.01
N SER A 81 -2.95 7.94 -1.84
CA SER A 81 -4.22 8.41 -1.27
C SER A 81 -4.90 9.45 -2.14
N VAL A 82 -4.12 10.32 -2.79
CA VAL A 82 -4.64 11.32 -3.74
C VAL A 82 -5.20 10.64 -4.98
N ALA A 83 -4.47 9.70 -5.57
CA ALA A 83 -4.93 8.96 -6.74
C ALA A 83 -6.20 8.12 -6.44
N LEU A 84 -6.34 7.62 -5.21
CA LEU A 84 -7.54 6.91 -4.76
C LEU A 84 -8.74 7.86 -4.63
N ALA A 85 -8.54 9.05 -4.07
CA ALA A 85 -9.55 10.10 -4.03
C ALA A 85 -9.99 10.56 -5.43
N GLU A 86 -9.05 10.67 -6.38
CA GLU A 86 -9.39 10.99 -7.78
C GLU A 86 -10.18 9.88 -8.47
N THR A 87 -9.96 8.63 -8.08
CA THR A 87 -10.74 7.47 -8.55
C THR A 87 -12.15 7.53 -7.98
N GLN A 88 -12.30 7.78 -6.67
CA GLN A 88 -13.60 8.00 -6.01
C GLN A 88 -14.38 9.12 -6.69
N GLY A 89 -13.78 10.30 -6.90
CA GLY A 89 -14.45 11.41 -7.57
C GLY A 89 -14.87 11.10 -9.01
N SER A 90 -14.12 10.24 -9.72
CA SER A 90 -14.52 9.78 -11.05
C SER A 90 -15.73 8.85 -11.01
N ILE A 91 -15.81 7.97 -10.00
CA ILE A 91 -16.98 7.11 -9.76
C ILE A 91 -18.21 7.95 -9.38
N GLU A 92 -18.05 8.93 -8.48
CA GLU A 92 -19.13 9.82 -8.05
C GLU A 92 -19.70 10.67 -9.19
N CYS A 93 -18.85 11.02 -10.16
CA CYS A 93 -19.26 11.75 -11.37
C CYS A 93 -19.75 10.84 -12.51
N GLU A 94 -19.91 9.53 -12.25
CA GLU A 94 -20.31 8.50 -13.23
C GLU A 94 -19.35 8.41 -14.45
N ASP A 95 -18.13 8.93 -14.34
CA ASP A 95 -17.07 8.84 -15.34
C ASP A 95 -16.29 7.53 -15.15
N TYR A 96 -16.96 6.41 -15.40
CA TYR A 96 -16.43 5.07 -15.15
C TYR A 96 -15.21 4.73 -16.03
N GLN A 97 -15.07 5.33 -17.21
CA GLN A 97 -13.89 5.12 -18.06
C GLN A 97 -12.64 5.74 -17.43
N ASN A 98 -12.76 6.96 -16.91
CA ASN A 98 -11.69 7.63 -16.19
C ASN A 98 -11.41 6.94 -14.85
N ALA A 99 -12.45 6.52 -14.12
CA ALA A 99 -12.31 5.74 -12.89
C ALA A 99 -11.52 4.45 -13.14
N LEU A 100 -11.84 3.72 -14.22
CA LEU A 100 -11.12 2.50 -14.60
C LEU A 100 -9.65 2.76 -14.94
N SER A 101 -9.38 3.83 -15.68
CA SER A 101 -8.01 4.27 -16.01
C SER A 101 -7.21 4.56 -14.74
N LYS A 102 -7.78 5.32 -13.79
CA LYS A 102 -7.14 5.65 -12.52
C LYS A 102 -6.97 4.44 -11.62
N CYS A 103 -7.94 3.53 -11.58
CA CYS A 103 -7.82 2.27 -10.84
C CYS A 103 -6.66 1.41 -11.34
N ARG A 104 -6.44 1.34 -12.66
CA ARG A 104 -5.27 0.66 -13.23
C ARG A 104 -3.96 1.35 -12.86
N SER A 105 -3.93 2.68 -12.87
CA SER A 105 -2.78 3.44 -12.38
C SER A 105 -2.49 3.16 -10.90
N LEU A 106 -3.53 3.01 -10.06
CA LEU A 106 -3.36 2.61 -8.66
C LEU A 106 -2.73 1.22 -8.52
N ILE A 107 -3.14 0.25 -9.33
CA ILE A 107 -2.53 -1.10 -9.31
C ILE A 107 -1.04 -1.02 -9.63
N VAL A 108 -0.65 -0.24 -10.65
CA VAL A 108 0.76 -0.04 -11.02
C VAL A 108 1.52 0.72 -9.94
N MET A 109 0.94 1.77 -9.37
CA MET A 109 1.52 2.50 -8.23
C MET A 109 1.74 1.58 -7.04
N ALA A 110 0.78 0.72 -6.69
CA ALA A 110 0.90 -0.21 -5.59
C ALA A 110 2.09 -1.17 -5.78
N ASP A 111 2.27 -1.71 -6.98
CA ASP A 111 3.43 -2.57 -7.29
C ASP A 111 4.76 -1.80 -7.19
N ASN A 112 4.82 -0.58 -7.72
CA ASN A 112 6.02 0.26 -7.65
C ASN A 112 6.38 0.62 -6.21
N ILE A 113 5.41 1.04 -5.40
CA ILE A 113 5.62 1.37 -3.99
C ILE A 113 6.06 0.11 -3.25
N LYS A 114 5.44 -1.04 -3.50
CA LYS A 114 5.86 -2.30 -2.90
C LYS A 114 7.34 -2.55 -3.18
N ARG A 115 7.78 -2.47 -4.44
CA ARG A 115 9.18 -2.69 -4.84
C ARG A 115 10.15 -1.69 -4.21
N LEU A 116 9.73 -0.43 -4.02
CA LEU A 116 10.53 0.59 -3.35
C LEU A 116 10.72 0.33 -1.85
N LEU A 117 9.74 -0.33 -1.23
CA LEU A 117 9.76 -0.65 0.20
C LEU A 117 10.27 -2.08 0.48
N ASP A 118 10.28 -2.93 -0.53
CA ASP A 118 10.81 -4.28 -0.46
C ASP A 118 12.32 -4.23 -0.26
N PHE A 119 12.85 -5.19 0.48
CA PHE A 119 14.29 -5.32 0.65
C PHE A 119 14.86 -5.98 -0.60
N ASN A 120 15.65 -5.25 -1.39
CA ASN A 120 16.46 -5.84 -2.44
C ASN A 120 17.94 -5.87 -2.03
N ALA A 121 18.59 -7.02 -2.18
CA ALA A 121 20.03 -7.15 -1.92
C ALA A 121 20.86 -6.21 -2.82
N GLU A 122 20.33 -5.85 -3.99
CA GLU A 122 20.90 -4.85 -4.90
C GLU A 122 20.95 -3.44 -4.29
N ASP A 123 20.16 -3.13 -3.27
CA ASP A 123 20.19 -1.81 -2.61
C ASP A 123 21.38 -1.65 -1.64
N ILE A 124 22.11 -2.73 -1.37
CA ILE A 124 23.27 -2.76 -0.46
C ILE A 124 24.61 -2.81 -1.21
N ILE A 125 24.64 -3.36 -2.43
CA ILE A 125 25.87 -3.68 -3.18
C ILE A 125 26.10 -2.66 -4.28
#